data_AF-A0AAD5KI25-F1
#
_entry.id   AF-A0AAD5KI25-F1
#
_cell.length_a   1.000
_cell.length_b   1.000
_cell.length_c   1.000
_cell.angle_alpha   90.00
_cell.angle_beta   90.00
_cell.angle_gamma   90.00
#
_symmetry.space_group_name_H-M   'P 1'
#
loop_
_entity.id
_entity.type
_entity.pdbx_description
1 polymer ?
#
loop_
_entity_poly.entity_id
_entity_poly.type
_entity_poly.pdbx_seq_one_letter_code
_entity_poly.pdbx_strand_id
1 'polypeptide(L)'
;MPHKRVKASLRKKQEFNKRRVDLPVTTSKSDDTPKSFARLIRYKDITEKKAKEKKDAKKREQEKAKEEAADMKIRKGERLREFNERVNKKYQQDFIQAVKATKPLSQRKRRNREARKQKQQDKKQRQLDQYGGRDFDDLKDDVKFGEVANAPPTLTKIPKARGRGKETLEAKTREAVASDEDEGMKQLKASHKRKLQNMSASARKTLEGERNRAIELYRAKKAKKMVASGLTPLIS
;
A
#
# COMPACT_ATOMS: atom_id res chain seq x y z
N MET A 1 -16.03 31.73 14.53
CA MET A 1 -14.70 31.16 14.86
C MET A 1 -14.46 29.91 14.01
N PRO A 2 -13.31 29.77 13.33
CA PRO A 2 -13.02 28.58 12.52
C PRO A 2 -12.56 27.42 13.42
N HIS A 3 -13.40 26.39 13.58
CA HIS A 3 -13.02 25.19 14.32
C HIS A 3 -11.97 24.36 13.53
N LYS A 4 -10.83 24.08 14.16
CA LYS A 4 -9.78 23.21 13.61
C LYS A 4 -10.34 21.79 13.44
N ARG A 5 -10.51 21.34 12.20
CA ARG A 5 -10.95 19.97 11.89
C ARG A 5 -9.86 18.95 12.29
N VAL A 6 -10.27 17.87 12.93
CA VAL A 6 -9.41 16.72 13.27
C VAL A 6 -8.82 16.10 12.00
N LYS A 7 -7.54 15.68 12.06
CA LYS A 7 -6.81 15.07 10.93
C LYS A 7 -7.54 13.84 10.39
N ALA A 8 -7.60 13.70 9.06
CA ALA A 8 -8.34 12.62 8.38
C ALA A 8 -7.90 11.19 8.77
N SER A 9 -6.64 11.00 9.15
CA SER A 9 -6.12 9.72 9.65
C SER A 9 -6.76 9.29 10.97
N LEU A 10 -7.01 10.26 11.87
CA LEU A 10 -7.65 10.00 13.16
C LEU A 10 -9.14 9.69 12.97
N ARG A 11 -9.82 10.39 12.04
CA ARG A 11 -11.21 10.13 11.70
C ARG A 11 -11.41 8.71 11.14
N LYS A 12 -10.54 8.28 10.21
CA LYS A 12 -10.56 6.89 9.69
C LYS A 12 -10.27 5.84 10.76
N LYS A 13 -9.36 6.13 11.70
CA LYS A 13 -9.04 5.21 12.80
C LYS A 13 -10.22 5.06 13.77
N GLN A 14 -10.92 6.15 14.06
CA GLN A 14 -12.15 6.12 14.86
C GLN A 14 -13.27 5.36 14.16
N GLU A 15 -13.48 5.58 12.86
CA GLU A 15 -14.46 4.81 12.07
C GLU A 15 -14.12 3.32 12.03
N PHE A 16 -12.83 2.97 11.86
CA PHE A 16 -12.38 1.58 11.85
C PHE A 16 -12.59 0.89 13.20
N ASN A 17 -12.28 1.59 14.30
CA ASN A 17 -12.48 1.05 15.65
C ASN A 17 -13.97 0.87 15.98
N LYS A 18 -14.82 1.84 15.65
CA LYS A 18 -16.28 1.72 15.82
C LYS A 18 -16.85 0.53 15.04
N ARG A 19 -16.41 0.36 13.78
CA ARG A 19 -16.82 -0.79 12.98
C ARG A 19 -16.36 -2.14 13.55
N ARG A 20 -15.27 -2.22 14.29
CA ARG A 20 -14.83 -3.51 14.86
C ARG A 20 -15.57 -3.93 16.13
N VAL A 21 -16.12 -2.96 16.87
CA VAL A 21 -16.78 -3.23 18.16
C VAL A 21 -18.24 -3.67 17.97
N ASP A 22 -18.87 -3.26 16.87
CA ASP A 22 -20.32 -3.49 16.64
C ASP A 22 -20.63 -4.59 15.60
N LEU A 23 -19.63 -5.35 15.12
CA LEU A 23 -19.94 -6.53 14.29
C LEU A 23 -20.28 -7.72 15.19
N PRO A 24 -21.43 -8.39 14.98
CA PRO A 24 -21.69 -9.65 15.66
C PRO A 24 -20.57 -10.64 15.31
N VAL A 25 -20.01 -11.29 16.32
CA VAL A 25 -19.11 -12.43 16.13
C VAL A 25 -19.93 -13.49 15.40
N THR A 26 -19.73 -13.62 14.09
CA THR A 26 -20.34 -14.69 13.33
C THR A 26 -19.67 -15.99 13.78
N THR A 27 -20.35 -16.73 14.66
CA THR A 27 -20.00 -18.09 15.04
C THR A 27 -20.31 -19.02 13.86
N SER A 28 -19.57 -18.89 12.76
CA SER A 28 -19.45 -20.03 11.85
C SER A 28 -18.58 -21.04 12.59
N LYS A 29 -19.26 -22.00 13.23
CA LYS A 29 -18.68 -23.26 13.72
C LYS A 29 -17.67 -23.76 12.70
N SER A 30 -16.61 -24.35 13.21
CA SER A 30 -15.58 -25.09 12.47
C SER A 30 -16.23 -26.14 11.56
N ASP A 31 -16.64 -25.74 10.37
CA ASP A 31 -16.80 -26.66 9.27
C ASP A 31 -15.37 -27.10 8.95
N ASP A 32 -15.02 -28.35 9.29
CA ASP A 32 -13.76 -29.01 8.96
C ASP A 32 -13.59 -29.23 7.43
N THR A 33 -14.23 -28.37 6.64
CA THR A 33 -14.25 -28.40 5.20
C THR A 33 -13.21 -27.42 4.67
N PRO A 34 -12.36 -27.87 3.72
CA PRO A 34 -11.41 -26.96 3.10
C PRO A 34 -12.17 -25.81 2.42
N LYS A 35 -11.64 -24.58 2.55
CA LYS A 35 -12.30 -23.35 2.08
C LYS A 35 -12.73 -23.42 0.60
N SER A 36 -11.98 -24.13 -0.23
CA SER A 36 -12.31 -24.40 -1.63
C SER A 36 -13.60 -25.19 -1.79
N PHE A 37 -13.78 -26.23 -0.97
CA PHE A 37 -14.98 -27.07 -0.97
C PHE A 37 -16.20 -26.35 -0.39
N ALA A 38 -16.03 -25.59 0.71
CA ALA A 38 -17.09 -24.73 1.24
C ALA A 38 -17.60 -23.70 0.21
N ARG A 39 -16.70 -23.22 -0.67
CA ARG A 39 -17.05 -22.31 -1.77
C ARG A 39 -17.84 -23.02 -2.88
N LEU A 40 -17.54 -24.29 -3.18
CA LEU A 40 -18.28 -25.09 -4.16
C LEU A 40 -19.69 -25.40 -3.66
N ILE A 41 -19.85 -25.79 -2.40
CA ILE A 41 -21.17 -26.03 -1.79
C ILE A 41 -22.03 -24.76 -1.87
N ARG A 42 -21.46 -23.60 -1.50
CA ARG A 42 -22.17 -22.31 -1.50
C ARG A 42 -22.26 -21.66 -2.88
N TYR A 43 -21.75 -22.29 -3.94
CA TYR A 43 -21.70 -21.66 -5.27
C TYR A 43 -23.09 -21.35 -5.80
N LYS A 44 -24.03 -22.29 -5.69
CA LYS A 44 -25.43 -22.11 -6.10
C LYS A 44 -26.06 -20.92 -5.36
N ASP A 45 -25.97 -20.90 -4.03
CA ASP A 45 -26.48 -19.80 -3.20
C ASP A 45 -25.88 -18.44 -3.56
N ILE A 46 -24.56 -18.39 -3.83
CA ILE A 46 -23.87 -17.16 -4.22
C ILE A 46 -24.34 -16.69 -5.59
N THR A 47 -24.53 -17.60 -6.55
CA THR A 47 -25.03 -17.25 -7.89
C THR A 47 -26.47 -16.76 -7.86
N GLU A 48 -27.33 -17.39 -7.06
CA GLU A 48 -28.72 -16.98 -6.87
C GLU A 48 -28.82 -15.63 -6.17
N LYS A 49 -28.00 -15.40 -5.12
CA LYS A 49 -27.92 -14.09 -4.46
C LYS A 49 -27.49 -13.00 -5.42
N LYS A 50 -26.44 -13.23 -6.23
CA LYS A 50 -26.01 -12.28 -7.27
C LYS A 50 -27.09 -12.03 -8.33
N ALA A 51 -27.85 -13.05 -8.71
CA ALA A 51 -28.95 -12.91 -9.66
C ALA A 51 -30.10 -12.09 -9.07
N LYS A 52 -30.46 -12.33 -7.81
CA LYS A 52 -31.46 -11.54 -7.06
C LYS A 52 -31.00 -10.09 -6.89
N GLU A 53 -29.77 -9.86 -6.43
CA GLU A 53 -29.17 -8.53 -6.30
C GLU A 53 -29.18 -7.75 -7.63
N LYS A 54 -28.89 -8.41 -8.75
CA LYS A 54 -28.98 -7.79 -10.08
C LYS A 54 -30.42 -7.43 -10.47
N LYS A 55 -31.39 -8.30 -10.18
CA LYS A 55 -32.82 -8.03 -10.42
C LYS A 55 -33.31 -6.88 -9.53
N ASP A 56 -32.92 -6.87 -8.27
CA ASP A 56 -33.30 -5.83 -7.31
C ASP A 56 -32.62 -4.50 -7.63
N ALA A 57 -31.37 -4.50 -8.10
CA ALA A 57 -30.69 -3.31 -8.60
C ALA A 57 -31.43 -2.71 -9.80
N LYS A 58 -31.83 -3.55 -10.77
CA LYS A 58 -32.62 -3.10 -11.93
C LYS A 58 -33.99 -2.55 -11.51
N LYS A 59 -34.68 -3.19 -10.58
CA LYS A 59 -35.96 -2.68 -10.03
C LYS A 59 -35.77 -1.35 -9.33
N ARG A 60 -34.73 -1.21 -8.49
CA ARG A 60 -34.39 0.05 -7.81
C ARG A 60 -34.02 1.16 -8.79
N GLU A 61 -33.34 0.85 -9.88
CA GLU A 61 -33.07 1.84 -10.95
C GLU A 61 -34.36 2.29 -11.64
N GLN A 62 -35.28 1.36 -11.92
CA GLN A 62 -36.59 1.68 -12.50
C GLN A 62 -37.47 2.49 -11.54
N GLU A 63 -37.48 2.16 -10.25
CA GLU A 63 -38.19 2.91 -9.21
C GLU A 63 -37.62 4.31 -9.05
N LYS A 64 -36.29 4.45 -8.99
CA LYS A 64 -35.62 5.75 -8.98
C LYS A 64 -35.95 6.57 -10.21
N ALA A 65 -35.97 5.97 -11.41
CA ALA A 65 -36.35 6.69 -12.63
C ALA A 65 -37.80 7.21 -12.56
N LYS A 66 -38.72 6.43 -11.98
CA LYS A 66 -40.12 6.85 -11.77
C LYS A 66 -40.25 7.95 -10.73
N GLU A 67 -39.55 7.83 -9.59
CA GLU A 67 -39.47 8.88 -8.57
C GLU A 67 -38.86 10.15 -9.13
N GLU A 68 -37.81 10.04 -9.93
CA GLU A 68 -37.15 11.16 -10.58
C GLU A 68 -38.06 11.88 -11.58
N ALA A 69 -38.90 11.15 -12.31
CA ALA A 69 -39.89 11.71 -13.22
C ALA A 69 -41.05 12.39 -12.47
N ALA A 70 -41.48 11.83 -11.34
CA ALA A 70 -42.47 12.45 -10.45
C ALA A 70 -41.91 13.72 -9.80
N ASP A 71 -40.63 13.72 -9.42
CA ASP A 71 -39.93 14.90 -8.92
C ASP A 71 -39.78 15.99 -9.99
N MET A 72 -39.77 15.68 -11.29
CA MET A 72 -39.74 16.75 -12.30
C MET A 72 -41.08 17.44 -12.52
N LYS A 73 -42.15 17.05 -11.82
CA LYS A 73 -43.45 17.72 -11.85
C LYS A 73 -43.59 18.70 -10.68
N ILE A 74 -44.37 19.75 -10.89
CA ILE A 74 -44.73 20.71 -9.84
C ILE A 74 -45.60 19.98 -8.81
N ARG A 75 -45.22 20.04 -7.53
CA ARG A 75 -45.99 19.42 -6.45
C ARG A 75 -47.22 20.26 -6.12
N LYS A 76 -48.28 19.62 -5.62
CA LYS A 76 -49.50 20.33 -5.20
C LYS A 76 -49.16 21.31 -4.07
N GLY A 77 -49.36 22.61 -4.29
CA GLY A 77 -49.05 23.68 -3.33
C GLY A 77 -47.62 24.24 -3.41
N GLU A 78 -46.77 23.73 -4.30
CA GLU A 78 -45.42 24.28 -4.54
C GLU A 78 -45.51 25.54 -5.43
N ARG A 79 -44.77 26.60 -5.08
CA ARG A 79 -44.65 27.79 -5.94
C ARG A 79 -43.69 27.51 -7.11
N LEU A 80 -43.89 28.15 -8.25
CA LEU A 80 -43.04 27.96 -9.44
C LEU A 80 -41.54 28.21 -9.15
N ARG A 81 -41.24 29.18 -8.28
CA ARG A 81 -39.86 29.48 -7.86
C ARG A 81 -39.20 28.29 -7.14
N GLU A 82 -39.91 27.65 -6.22
CA GLU A 82 -39.41 26.51 -5.44
C GLU A 82 -39.19 25.29 -6.33
N PHE A 83 -40.11 25.05 -7.27
CA PHE A 83 -39.96 24.04 -8.31
C PHE A 83 -38.67 24.25 -9.11
N ASN A 84 -38.43 25.47 -9.60
CA ASN A 84 -37.22 25.80 -10.36
C ASN A 84 -35.95 25.60 -9.52
N GLU A 85 -35.95 25.98 -8.24
CA GLU A 85 -34.81 25.75 -7.35
C GLU A 85 -34.53 24.26 -7.14
N ARG A 86 -35.57 23.43 -7.02
CA ARG A 86 -35.46 21.98 -6.85
C ARG A 86 -34.93 21.30 -8.11
N VAL A 87 -35.47 21.67 -9.27
CA VAL A 87 -34.99 21.21 -10.58
C VAL A 87 -33.52 21.59 -10.78
N ASN A 88 -33.16 22.85 -10.49
CA ASN A 88 -31.78 23.32 -10.61
C ASN A 88 -30.82 22.57 -9.68
N LYS A 89 -31.19 22.32 -8.42
CA LYS A 89 -30.38 21.54 -7.47
C LYS A 89 -30.15 20.11 -7.96
N LYS A 90 -31.16 19.46 -8.56
CA LYS A 90 -31.05 18.12 -9.12
C LYS A 90 -30.06 18.08 -10.28
N TYR A 91 -30.19 18.99 -11.24
CA TYR A 91 -29.30 19.06 -12.41
C TYR A 91 -27.93 19.66 -12.13
N GLN A 92 -27.73 20.32 -10.98
CA GLN A 92 -26.46 20.95 -10.63
C GLN A 92 -25.29 19.96 -10.68
N GLN A 93 -25.48 18.72 -10.22
CA GLN A 93 -24.43 17.72 -10.22
C GLN A 93 -24.06 17.28 -11.63
N ASP A 94 -25.06 17.03 -12.47
CA ASP A 94 -24.86 16.63 -13.87
C ASP A 94 -24.21 17.75 -14.67
N PHE A 95 -24.64 19.00 -14.45
CA PHE A 95 -24.00 20.17 -15.03
C PHE A 95 -22.52 20.27 -14.61
N ILE A 96 -22.21 20.10 -13.33
CA ILE A 96 -20.82 20.08 -12.83
C ILE A 96 -20.02 18.94 -13.48
N GLN A 97 -20.63 17.77 -13.67
CA GLN A 97 -19.99 16.62 -14.32
C GLN A 97 -19.73 16.87 -15.81
N ALA A 98 -20.71 17.40 -16.54
CA ALA A 98 -20.59 17.79 -17.93
C ALA A 98 -19.48 18.83 -18.11
N VAL A 99 -19.47 19.87 -17.28
CA VAL A 99 -18.40 20.90 -17.28
C VAL A 99 -17.03 20.30 -16.96
N LYS A 100 -16.95 19.32 -16.05
CA LYS A 100 -15.68 18.61 -15.76
C LYS A 100 -15.24 17.71 -16.92
N ALA A 101 -16.18 17.13 -17.66
CA ALA A 101 -15.91 16.27 -18.79
C ALA A 101 -15.45 17.07 -20.02
N THR A 102 -16.05 18.23 -20.26
CA THR A 102 -15.66 19.11 -21.39
C THR A 102 -14.34 19.83 -21.14
N LYS A 103 -13.96 20.08 -19.88
CA LYS A 103 -12.68 20.69 -19.54
C LYS A 103 -11.52 19.75 -19.96
N PRO A 104 -10.68 20.14 -20.94
CA PRO A 104 -9.58 19.31 -21.36
C PRO A 104 -8.61 19.11 -20.20
N LEU A 105 -8.21 17.86 -19.98
CA LEU A 105 -7.24 17.55 -18.95
C LEU A 105 -5.88 18.13 -19.37
N SER A 106 -5.30 19.00 -18.54
CA SER A 106 -3.95 19.53 -18.79
C SER A 106 -2.96 18.41 -19.13
N GLN A 107 -2.09 18.63 -20.12
CA GLN A 107 -1.08 17.68 -20.57
C GLN A 107 -0.29 17.07 -19.40
N ARG A 108 0.06 17.89 -18.39
CA ARG A 108 0.76 17.44 -17.18
C ARG A 108 -0.04 16.39 -16.39
N LYS A 109 -1.35 16.60 -16.24
CA LYS A 109 -2.24 15.66 -15.54
C LYS A 109 -2.43 14.36 -16.34
N ARG A 110 -2.51 14.46 -17.67
CA ARG A 110 -2.57 13.30 -18.57
C ARG A 110 -1.32 12.43 -18.42
N ARG A 111 -0.12 13.02 -18.58
CA ARG A 111 1.17 12.33 -18.40
C ARG A 111 1.31 11.66 -17.03
N ASN A 112 0.91 12.35 -15.95
CA ASN A 112 0.94 11.78 -14.61
C ASN A 112 -0.02 10.60 -14.42
N ARG A 113 -1.19 10.62 -15.08
CA ARG A 113 -2.16 9.52 -15.01
C ARG A 113 -1.66 8.31 -15.79
N GLU A 114 -1.08 8.52 -16.97
CA GLU A 114 -0.46 7.48 -17.79
C GLU A 114 0.72 6.84 -17.04
N ALA A 115 1.62 7.64 -16.48
CA ALA A 115 2.74 7.14 -15.66
C ALA A 115 2.28 6.35 -14.43
N ARG A 116 1.15 6.70 -13.82
CA ARG A 116 0.56 5.92 -12.71
C ARG A 116 -0.01 4.59 -13.19
N LYS A 117 -0.67 4.55 -14.36
CA LYS A 117 -1.18 3.31 -14.95
C LYS A 117 -0.04 2.36 -15.33
N GLN A 118 1.00 2.87 -15.98
CA GLN A 118 2.21 2.11 -16.30
C GLN A 118 2.83 1.51 -15.05
N LYS A 119 3.07 2.33 -14.00
CA LYS A 119 3.59 1.82 -12.72
C LYS A 119 2.71 0.73 -12.08
N GLN A 120 1.40 0.73 -12.31
CA GLN A 120 0.52 -0.34 -11.82
C GLN A 120 0.64 -1.60 -12.68
N GLN A 121 0.74 -1.45 -14.00
CA GLN A 121 0.98 -2.57 -14.92
C GLN A 121 2.35 -3.20 -14.66
N ASP A 122 3.41 -2.40 -14.55
CA ASP A 122 4.77 -2.86 -14.23
C ASP A 122 4.80 -3.63 -12.90
N LYS A 123 4.04 -3.18 -11.90
CA LYS A 123 3.92 -3.89 -10.62
C LYS A 123 3.24 -5.24 -10.78
N LYS A 124 2.18 -5.32 -11.59
CA LYS A 124 1.49 -6.57 -11.88
C LYS A 124 2.37 -7.53 -12.69
N GLN A 125 3.07 -7.03 -13.69
CA GLN A 125 4.06 -7.81 -14.45
C GLN A 125 5.16 -8.32 -13.54
N ARG A 126 5.78 -7.46 -12.73
CA ARG A 126 6.80 -7.90 -11.75
C ARG A 126 6.26 -8.95 -10.78
N GLN A 127 5.01 -8.85 -10.36
CA GLN A 127 4.39 -9.88 -9.53
C GLN A 127 4.18 -11.19 -10.30
N LEU A 128 3.72 -11.13 -11.55
CA LEU A 128 3.58 -12.28 -12.43
C LEU A 128 4.93 -12.93 -12.76
N ASP A 129 5.99 -12.15 -12.93
CA ASP A 129 7.34 -12.62 -13.21
C ASP A 129 7.98 -13.22 -11.95
N GLN A 130 7.85 -12.53 -10.81
CA GLN A 130 8.45 -12.96 -9.54
C GLN A 130 7.76 -14.18 -8.95
N TYR A 131 6.43 -14.21 -9.02
CA TYR A 131 5.63 -15.34 -8.54
C TYR A 131 5.19 -16.22 -9.70
N GLY A 132 5.92 -16.15 -10.83
CA GLY A 132 5.81 -16.94 -12.05
C GLY A 132 4.47 -17.64 -12.16
N GLY A 133 3.54 -17.12 -12.97
CA GLY A 133 2.17 -17.65 -13.19
C GLY A 133 2.03 -19.10 -13.67
N ARG A 134 2.97 -19.98 -13.30
CA ARG A 134 2.78 -21.41 -13.11
C ARG A 134 1.84 -21.59 -11.92
N ASP A 135 0.58 -21.81 -12.23
CA ASP A 135 -0.34 -22.41 -11.29
C ASP A 135 0.28 -23.70 -10.74
N PHE A 136 -0.09 -24.07 -9.51
CA PHE A 136 0.45 -25.26 -8.83
C PHE A 136 0.32 -26.56 -9.66
N ASP A 137 -0.55 -26.56 -10.67
CA ASP A 137 -0.81 -27.68 -11.56
C ASP A 137 0.33 -27.95 -12.57
N ASP A 138 1.14 -26.94 -12.92
CA ASP A 138 2.28 -27.09 -13.85
C ASP A 138 3.63 -27.37 -13.15
N LEU A 139 3.63 -27.46 -11.81
CA LEU A 139 4.83 -27.72 -11.03
C LEU A 139 5.14 -29.23 -11.01
N LYS A 140 5.86 -29.71 -12.04
CA LYS A 140 6.43 -31.05 -12.03
C LYS A 140 7.66 -31.10 -11.11
N ASP A 141 7.62 -32.01 -10.15
CA ASP A 141 8.70 -32.22 -9.19
C ASP A 141 9.67 -33.25 -9.78
N ASP A 142 10.69 -32.77 -10.49
CA ASP A 142 11.73 -33.61 -11.10
C ASP A 142 12.77 -34.04 -10.04
N VAL A 143 12.33 -34.68 -8.95
CA VAL A 143 13.21 -35.20 -7.89
C VAL A 143 13.72 -36.58 -8.29
N LYS A 144 15.03 -36.75 -8.33
CA LYS A 144 15.65 -38.06 -8.63
C LYS A 144 15.65 -38.92 -7.37
N PHE A 145 15.33 -40.20 -7.54
CA PHE A 145 15.35 -41.19 -6.46
C PHE A 145 16.75 -41.24 -5.82
N GLY A 146 16.84 -40.94 -4.52
CA GLY A 146 18.10 -40.84 -3.77
C GLY A 146 18.53 -39.42 -3.39
N GLU A 147 17.85 -38.38 -3.90
CA GLU A 147 18.05 -37.00 -3.41
C GLU A 147 17.35 -36.85 -2.04
N VAL A 148 18.11 -37.05 -0.96
CA VAL A 148 17.64 -36.76 0.39
C VAL A 148 17.53 -35.25 0.52
N ALA A 149 16.32 -34.75 0.73
CA ALA A 149 16.07 -33.32 0.92
C ALA A 149 17.02 -32.78 1.99
N ASN A 150 17.86 -31.81 1.61
CA ASN A 150 18.73 -31.13 2.56
C ASN A 150 17.88 -30.59 3.72
N ALA A 151 18.34 -30.83 4.95
CA ALA A 151 17.65 -30.34 6.14
C ALA A 151 17.30 -28.85 5.97
N PRO A 152 16.08 -28.43 6.33
CA PRO A 152 15.67 -27.05 6.11
C PRO A 152 16.68 -26.11 6.77
N PRO A 153 17.06 -25.00 6.08
CA PRO A 153 18.06 -24.10 6.61
C PRO A 153 17.62 -23.58 7.98
N THR A 154 18.47 -23.77 8.99
CA THR A 154 18.21 -23.26 10.33
C THR A 154 18.39 -21.75 10.33
N LEU A 155 17.37 -21.01 10.77
CA LEU A 155 17.43 -19.56 10.88
C LEU A 155 18.35 -19.15 12.04
N THR A 156 19.65 -19.03 11.77
CA THR A 156 20.64 -18.55 12.75
C THR A 156 20.46 -17.08 13.12
N LYS A 157 19.78 -16.31 12.26
CA LYS A 157 19.52 -14.88 12.48
C LYS A 157 18.04 -14.64 12.74
N ILE A 158 17.72 -14.31 13.99
CA ILE A 158 16.39 -13.88 14.39
C ILE A 158 16.03 -12.61 13.59
N PRO A 159 14.90 -12.59 12.87
CA PRO A 159 14.52 -11.44 12.06
C PRO A 159 14.34 -10.21 12.96
N LYS A 160 14.96 -9.09 12.57
CA LYS A 160 14.80 -7.80 13.26
C LYS A 160 13.34 -7.35 13.14
N ALA A 161 12.64 -7.23 14.26
CA ALA A 161 11.27 -6.73 14.29
C ALA A 161 11.17 -5.35 13.63
N ARG A 162 10.22 -5.18 12.72
CA ARG A 162 9.88 -3.91 12.08
C ARG A 162 8.48 -3.48 12.49
N GLY A 163 8.30 -2.18 12.75
CA GLY A 163 7.02 -1.61 13.18
C GLY A 163 6.80 -1.69 14.69
N ARG A 164 5.53 -1.84 15.12
CA ARG A 164 5.13 -1.77 16.54
C ARG A 164 5.72 -2.86 17.45
N GLY A 165 6.23 -3.95 16.87
CA GLY A 165 6.97 -4.97 17.62
C GLY A 165 8.42 -4.59 17.94
N LYS A 166 8.91 -3.44 17.47
CA LYS A 166 10.27 -2.97 17.74
C LYS A 166 10.41 -2.45 19.17
N GLU A 167 9.42 -1.74 19.70
CA GLU A 167 9.45 -1.19 21.06
C GLU A 167 9.44 -2.29 22.13
N THR A 168 8.65 -3.35 21.91
CA THR A 168 8.57 -4.49 22.85
C THR A 168 9.81 -5.37 22.82
N LEU A 169 10.44 -5.55 21.65
CA LEU A 169 11.69 -6.31 21.54
C LEU A 169 12.89 -5.48 22.04
N GLU A 170 12.91 -4.16 21.78
CA GLU A 170 13.93 -3.26 22.31
C GLU A 170 13.86 -3.12 23.83
N ALA A 171 12.65 -3.11 24.43
CA ALA A 171 12.49 -3.11 25.89
C ALA A 171 13.06 -4.38 26.53
N LYS A 172 12.75 -5.56 25.97
CA LYS A 172 13.29 -6.84 26.45
C LYS A 172 14.80 -6.96 26.28
N THR A 173 15.36 -6.46 25.17
CA THR A 173 16.82 -6.43 24.99
C THR A 173 17.50 -5.35 25.83
N ARG A 174 16.81 -4.28 26.25
CA ARG A 174 17.38 -3.27 27.16
C ARG A 174 17.42 -3.78 28.60
N GLU A 175 16.41 -4.50 29.05
CA GLU A 175 16.46 -5.21 30.34
C GLU A 175 17.62 -6.22 30.39
N ALA A 176 17.89 -6.93 29.29
CA ALA A 176 18.97 -7.91 29.22
C ALA A 176 20.39 -7.32 29.04
N VAL A 177 20.53 -6.04 28.69
CA VAL A 177 21.83 -5.39 28.39
C VAL A 177 22.15 -4.25 29.38
N ALA A 178 21.18 -3.84 30.21
CA ALA A 178 21.40 -2.85 31.26
C ALA A 178 22.16 -3.42 32.48
N SER A 179 22.45 -4.72 32.54
CA SER A 179 23.21 -5.30 33.66
C SER A 179 24.73 -5.12 33.55
N ASP A 180 25.33 -4.98 32.35
CA ASP A 180 26.80 -5.13 32.20
C ASP A 180 27.47 -4.30 31.08
N GLU A 181 26.90 -3.19 30.58
CA GLU A 181 27.63 -2.34 29.62
C GLU A 181 28.34 -1.15 30.29
N ASP A 182 29.68 -1.22 30.31
CA ASP A 182 30.62 -0.14 30.66
C ASP A 182 30.25 1.20 30.01
N GLU A 183 30.27 2.27 30.81
CA GLU A 183 29.89 3.64 30.41
C GLU A 183 30.66 4.14 29.17
N GLY A 184 31.88 3.63 28.94
CA GLY A 184 32.69 3.94 27.75
C GLY A 184 32.05 3.50 26.42
N MET A 185 31.39 2.35 26.39
CA MET A 185 30.71 1.84 25.18
C MET A 185 29.45 2.66 24.85
N LYS A 186 28.80 3.21 25.88
CA LYS A 186 27.63 4.08 25.74
C LYS A 186 28.00 5.42 25.10
N GLN A 187 29.14 5.99 25.48
CA GLN A 187 29.66 7.23 24.91
C GLN A 187 30.11 7.05 23.45
N LEU A 188 30.77 5.93 23.11
CA LEU A 188 31.16 5.60 21.74
C LEU A 188 29.94 5.40 20.81
N LYS A 189 28.90 4.71 21.28
CA LYS A 189 27.65 4.54 20.53
C LYS A 189 26.91 5.87 20.35
N ALA A 190 27.05 6.81 21.30
CA ALA A 190 26.46 8.15 21.20
C ALA A 190 27.23 9.07 20.23
N SER A 191 28.56 8.99 20.19
CA SER A 191 29.38 9.76 19.24
C SER A 191 29.15 9.30 17.80
N HIS A 192 29.01 7.98 17.56
CA HIS A 192 28.75 7.41 16.23
C HIS A 192 27.35 7.71 15.66
N LYS A 193 26.40 8.12 16.50
CA LYS A 193 25.02 8.47 16.07
C LYS A 193 24.83 9.96 15.80
N ARG A 194 25.85 10.80 15.95
CA ARG A 194 25.74 12.24 15.69
C ARG A 194 25.52 12.47 14.20
N LYS A 195 24.44 13.19 13.86
CA LYS A 195 24.17 13.61 12.48
C LYS A 195 25.25 14.61 12.06
N LEU A 196 25.71 14.54 10.80
CA LEU A 196 26.71 15.48 10.24
C LEU A 196 26.33 16.95 10.49
N GLN A 197 25.04 17.28 10.46
CA GLN A 197 24.52 18.62 10.71
C GLN A 197 24.83 19.15 12.14
N ASN A 198 25.03 18.26 13.10
CA ASN A 198 25.27 18.60 14.51
C ASN A 198 26.76 18.56 14.89
N MET A 199 27.67 18.38 13.92
CA MET A 199 29.11 18.39 14.16
C MET A 199 29.69 19.80 13.95
N SER A 200 30.85 20.09 14.56
CA SER A 200 31.61 21.30 14.27
C SER A 200 32.02 21.35 12.79
N ALA A 201 32.24 22.56 12.27
CA ALA A 201 32.68 22.73 10.88
C ALA A 201 34.03 22.05 10.58
N SER A 202 34.96 22.05 11.53
CA SER A 202 36.26 21.37 11.39
C SER A 202 36.10 19.86 11.26
N ALA A 203 35.29 19.23 12.11
CA ALA A 203 35.03 17.79 12.06
C ALA A 203 34.24 17.34 10.82
N ARG A 204 33.40 18.23 10.25
CA ARG A 204 32.75 17.95 8.96
C ARG A 204 33.76 17.91 7.82
N LYS A 205 34.68 18.89 7.78
CA LYS A 205 35.70 19.00 6.74
C LYS A 205 36.63 17.77 6.72
N THR A 206 36.99 17.23 7.88
CA THR A 206 37.81 16.00 7.95
C THR A 206 37.07 14.79 7.41
N LEU A 207 35.82 14.55 7.83
CA LEU A 207 35.01 13.42 7.34
C LEU A 207 34.67 13.52 5.85
N GLU A 208 34.45 14.73 5.34
CA GLU A 208 34.26 14.96 3.90
C GLU A 208 35.55 14.71 3.11
N GLY A 209 36.71 15.11 3.63
CA GLY A 209 38.02 14.81 3.05
C GLY A 209 38.30 13.30 2.98
N GLU A 210 38.05 12.58 4.08
CA GLU A 210 38.17 11.13 4.13
C GLU A 210 37.21 10.43 3.16
N ARG A 211 35.97 10.91 3.08
CA ARG A 211 34.98 10.41 2.12
C ARG A 211 35.45 10.59 0.67
N ASN A 212 36.00 11.75 0.32
CA ASN A 212 36.50 12.02 -1.03
C ASN A 212 37.69 11.13 -1.37
N ARG A 213 38.66 10.98 -0.45
CA ARG A 213 39.77 10.02 -0.61
C ARG A 213 39.27 8.58 -0.83
N ALA A 214 38.30 8.13 -0.06
CA ALA A 214 37.73 6.80 -0.21
C ALA A 214 37.03 6.62 -1.58
N ILE A 215 36.33 7.64 -2.06
CA ILE A 215 35.70 7.64 -3.38
C ILE A 215 36.76 7.58 -4.49
N GLU A 216 37.83 8.37 -4.39
CA GLU A 216 38.94 8.36 -5.35
C GLU A 216 39.63 6.99 -5.40
N LEU A 217 39.96 6.41 -4.25
CA LEU A 217 40.54 5.07 -4.16
C LEU A 217 39.61 4.01 -4.77
N TYR A 218 38.31 4.10 -4.51
CA TYR A 218 37.34 3.20 -5.11
C TYR A 218 37.26 3.37 -6.63
N ARG A 219 37.26 4.61 -7.13
CA ARG A 219 37.27 4.92 -8.57
C ARG A 219 38.53 4.38 -9.23
N ALA A 220 39.71 4.59 -8.63
CA ALA A 220 40.98 4.06 -9.12
C ALA A 220 40.99 2.52 -9.13
N LYS A 221 40.53 1.88 -8.06
CA LYS A 221 40.41 0.40 -8.00
C LYS A 221 39.44 -0.13 -9.04
N LYS A 222 38.32 0.56 -9.26
CA LYS A 222 37.33 0.19 -10.28
C LYS A 222 37.90 0.38 -11.69
N ALA A 223 38.61 1.47 -11.96
CA ALA A 223 39.29 1.69 -13.24
C ALA A 223 40.31 0.58 -13.52
N LYS A 224 41.15 0.21 -12.55
CA LYS A 224 42.08 -0.93 -12.65
C LYS A 224 41.35 -2.24 -12.96
N LYS A 225 40.20 -2.49 -12.31
CA LYS A 225 39.38 -3.68 -12.57
C LYS A 225 38.80 -3.68 -14.00
N MET A 226 38.35 -2.52 -14.50
CA MET A 226 37.82 -2.40 -15.86
C MET A 226 38.90 -2.67 -16.92
N VAL A 227 40.10 -2.10 -16.73
CA VAL A 227 41.28 -2.36 -17.57
C VAL A 227 41.64 -3.84 -17.56
N ALA A 228 41.68 -4.48 -16.38
CA ALA A 228 41.96 -5.91 -16.26
C ALA A 228 40.91 -6.80 -16.96
N SER A 229 39.66 -6.33 -17.08
CA SER A 229 38.60 -7.01 -17.84
C SER A 229 38.56 -6.66 -19.33
N GLY A 230 39.56 -5.93 -19.86
CA GLY A 230 39.62 -5.55 -21.27
C GLY A 230 38.67 -4.42 -21.68
N LEU A 231 38.06 -3.72 -20.71
CA LEU A 231 37.17 -2.59 -20.96
C LEU A 231 37.90 -1.27 -20.63
N THR A 232 38.18 -0.46 -21.64
CA THR A 232 38.80 0.85 -21.45
C THR A 232 37.85 1.79 -20.69
N PRO A 233 38.25 2.38 -19.55
CA PRO A 233 37.42 3.34 -18.84
C PRO A 233 37.25 4.60 -19.71
N LEU A 234 36.01 4.94 -20.06
CA LEU A 234 35.66 6.23 -20.68
C LEU A 234 36.05 7.35 -19.70
N ILE A 235 37.11 8.08 -20.06
CA ILE A 235 37.54 9.29 -19.37
C ILE A 235 36.51 10.38 -19.73
N SER A 236 35.84 10.95 -18.73
CA SER A 236 35.00 12.15 -18.85
C SER A 236 35.61 13.29 -18.06
#